data_AF-A0A2R6NU15-F1
#
_entry.id   AF-A0A2R6NU15-F1
#
_cell.length_a   1.000
_cell.length_b   1.000
_cell.length_c   1.000
_cell.angle_alpha   90.00
_cell.angle_beta   90.00
_cell.angle_gamma   90.00
#
_symmetry.space_group_name_H-M   'P 1'
#
loop_
_entity.id
_entity.type
_entity.pdbx_description
1 polymer ?
#
loop_
_entity_poly.entity_id
_entity_poly.type
_entity_poly.pdbx_seq_one_letter_code
_entity_poly.pdbx_strand_id
1 'polypeptide(L)'
;MSLITKRNNRKIPSKKSKNRHPSNSMTEIFLDDWSDDSDWVEIADRLCAVLDLPDLTTRSGLKKVHADLDDIHYRLDETFRHARRTGHAKVMGGIVSIYTKMSLMDLILQDKLVEGGFFEKMISLTASPDTVYVALRALNAITHDSGKRTKYEFMRQAPTLLKLLQEHLDDPQATGLLTSISAHASLSMPTMATTFDVSALASTLLDSLRNPATLDWTFGHAVHCLTSSTFDMAVKCRDLKSYTTFRVALLRSKNVMTRMKVMSSLLASHNNLHTLGRGHFCSTAIPSALQTRELPDHLAKIVDAYGRDRCQMFIGRRANAMYISLLAQHELDPNLLRLGRTLVTEVQNTQYFLTELLCTCCGRQKFCADCAQLWKWPKLAFQCAAALRSQARASDDLFADILEWKYLTARDDCDALINFLKKAIIRHPNYALLYYALVTIRSTKCDADTLRLLKKGLACHDIAPWMRYALLAEATDSALNCALTGNIQDAGERCALLVSAYEDSKKYMTEAPPDDIRRQFVLSEHIIATFLVEGPKCTPHTPNIAV
;
A
#
# COMPACT_ATOMS: atom_id res chain seq x y z
N MET A 1 82.45 -19.62 2.96
CA MET A 1 81.45 -19.97 1.93
C MET A 1 80.64 -21.15 2.43
N SER A 2 79.41 -20.89 2.87
CA SER A 2 78.57 -21.79 3.68
C SER A 2 77.79 -22.78 2.81
N LEU A 3 77.92 -24.07 3.13
CA LEU A 3 77.25 -25.19 2.48
C LEU A 3 75.79 -25.31 2.94
N ILE A 4 74.91 -25.48 1.95
CA ILE A 4 73.46 -25.63 2.05
C ILE A 4 73.11 -27.06 2.47
N THR A 5 72.39 -27.23 3.58
CA THR A 5 71.74 -28.49 3.96
C THR A 5 70.22 -28.38 3.76
N LYS A 6 69.68 -29.13 2.81
CA LYS A 6 68.24 -29.29 2.57
C LYS A 6 67.61 -30.15 3.67
N ARG A 7 66.63 -29.62 4.40
CA ARG A 7 65.74 -30.39 5.30
C ARG A 7 64.40 -30.63 4.61
N ASN A 8 64.12 -31.90 4.30
CA ASN A 8 62.83 -32.39 3.81
C ASN A 8 61.82 -32.47 4.97
N ASN A 9 60.84 -31.56 4.99
CA ASN A 9 59.69 -31.67 5.90
C ASN A 9 58.57 -32.48 5.23
N ARG A 10 58.49 -33.78 5.55
CA ARG A 10 57.31 -34.62 5.29
C ARG A 10 56.15 -34.10 6.15
N LYS A 11 55.10 -33.58 5.50
CA LYS A 11 53.82 -33.26 6.16
C LYS A 11 53.12 -34.56 6.57
N ILE A 12 52.77 -34.65 7.85
CA ILE A 12 51.94 -35.71 8.43
C ILE A 12 50.48 -35.46 8.02
N PRO A 13 49.71 -36.48 7.60
CA PRO A 13 48.29 -36.30 7.25
C PRO A 13 47.48 -35.92 8.50
N SER A 14 46.65 -34.88 8.37
CA SER A 14 45.80 -34.39 9.46
C SER A 14 44.73 -35.42 9.82
N LYS A 15 44.54 -35.62 11.13
CA LYS A 15 43.50 -36.49 11.70
C LYS A 15 42.12 -36.06 11.21
N LYS A 16 41.36 -37.01 10.63
CA LYS A 16 39.95 -36.85 10.30
C LYS A 16 39.17 -36.37 11.53
N SER A 17 38.58 -35.18 11.42
CA SER A 17 37.64 -34.59 12.37
C SER A 17 36.40 -35.50 12.47
N LYS A 18 36.34 -36.33 13.49
CA LYS A 18 35.12 -37.07 13.87
C LYS A 18 34.29 -36.16 14.77
N ASN A 19 33.01 -35.99 14.41
CA ASN A 19 31.97 -35.17 15.07
C ASN A 19 31.87 -33.72 14.57
N ARG A 20 31.35 -33.55 13.34
CA ARG A 20 30.63 -32.33 12.98
C ARG A 20 29.18 -32.49 13.46
N HIS A 21 28.69 -31.56 14.27
CA HIS A 21 27.26 -31.44 14.54
C HIS A 21 26.57 -30.81 13.32
N PRO A 22 25.34 -31.22 12.98
CA PRO A 22 24.58 -30.62 11.89
C PRO A 22 24.31 -29.13 12.18
N SER A 23 24.31 -28.31 11.14
CA SER A 23 24.12 -26.87 11.25
C SER A 23 22.65 -26.48 11.43
N ASN A 24 22.37 -25.54 12.32
CA ASN A 24 21.02 -25.04 12.64
C ASN A 24 20.17 -24.69 11.39
N SER A 25 20.76 -24.19 10.31
CA SER A 25 19.99 -23.76 9.12
C SER A 25 19.37 -24.92 8.31
N MET A 26 20.02 -26.09 8.22
CA MET A 26 19.40 -27.25 7.53
C MET A 26 18.41 -27.94 8.45
N THR A 27 18.70 -27.94 9.75
CA THR A 27 17.79 -28.40 10.79
C THR A 27 16.48 -27.63 10.72
N GLU A 28 16.50 -26.31 10.64
CA GLU A 28 15.28 -25.49 10.54
C GLU A 28 14.42 -25.77 9.29
N ILE A 29 15.02 -26.23 8.18
CA ILE A 29 14.29 -26.46 6.92
C ILE A 29 13.72 -27.87 6.84
N PHE A 30 14.44 -28.84 7.39
CA PHE A 30 14.15 -30.27 7.18
C PHE A 30 13.76 -31.02 8.47
N LEU A 31 13.89 -30.41 9.66
CA LEU A 31 13.35 -30.97 10.91
C LEU A 31 12.07 -30.23 11.27
N ASP A 32 10.92 -30.84 10.97
CA ASP A 32 9.63 -30.49 11.57
C ASP A 32 9.14 -31.64 12.46
N ASP A 33 8.19 -31.35 13.35
CA ASP A 33 7.57 -32.34 14.26
C ASP A 33 6.82 -33.48 13.52
N TRP A 34 6.76 -33.44 12.18
CA TRP A 34 5.93 -34.29 11.35
C TRP A 34 6.73 -35.29 10.51
N SER A 35 8.06 -35.19 10.49
CA SER A 35 8.92 -36.18 9.84
C SER A 35 9.77 -36.94 10.84
N ASP A 36 9.60 -38.26 10.90
CA ASP A 36 10.58 -39.20 11.47
C ASP A 36 11.96 -39.15 10.74
N ASP A 37 12.09 -38.32 9.70
CA ASP A 37 13.20 -38.27 8.75
C ASP A 37 14.31 -37.27 9.13
N SER A 38 15.01 -37.50 10.25
CA SER A 38 16.35 -36.92 10.46
C SER A 38 17.37 -37.34 9.37
N ASP A 39 16.99 -38.27 8.51
CA ASP A 39 17.81 -38.92 7.50
C ASP A 39 18.34 -37.97 6.41
N TRP A 40 17.54 -36.99 5.94
CA TRP A 40 17.94 -36.16 4.79
C TRP A 40 19.18 -35.30 5.08
N VAL A 41 19.22 -34.71 6.28
CA VAL A 41 20.35 -33.91 6.76
C VAL A 41 21.59 -34.79 6.94
N GLU A 42 21.43 -35.98 7.53
CA GLU A 42 22.53 -36.91 7.71
C GLU A 42 23.09 -37.39 6.35
N ILE A 43 22.22 -37.72 5.39
CA ILE A 43 22.62 -38.11 4.04
C ILE A 43 23.35 -36.96 3.36
N ALA A 44 22.85 -35.73 3.45
CA ALA A 44 23.51 -34.55 2.89
C ALA A 44 24.91 -34.35 3.50
N ASP A 45 25.08 -34.52 4.81
CA ASP A 45 26.38 -34.41 5.49
C ASP A 45 27.35 -35.53 5.07
N ARG A 46 26.85 -36.77 4.97
CA ARG A 46 27.63 -37.92 4.46
C ARG A 46 28.05 -37.69 3.01
N LEU A 47 27.16 -37.18 2.16
CA LEU A 47 27.46 -36.83 0.77
C LEU A 47 28.48 -35.70 0.67
N CYS A 48 28.37 -34.66 1.50
CA CYS A 48 29.38 -33.60 1.56
C CYS A 48 30.76 -34.17 1.90
N ALA A 49 30.84 -35.14 2.82
CA ALA A 49 32.10 -35.78 3.18
C ALA A 49 32.64 -36.69 2.06
N VAL A 50 31.77 -37.48 1.41
CA VAL A 50 32.16 -38.39 0.31
C VAL A 50 32.61 -37.61 -0.93
N LEU A 51 31.92 -36.51 -1.23
CA LEU A 51 32.21 -35.64 -2.36
C LEU A 51 33.27 -34.58 -2.03
N ASP A 52 33.90 -34.62 -0.85
CA ASP A 52 34.91 -33.66 -0.41
C ASP A 52 34.50 -32.18 -0.61
N LEU A 53 33.27 -31.85 -0.20
CA LEU A 53 32.73 -30.50 -0.32
C LEU A 53 33.28 -29.59 0.78
N PRO A 54 33.52 -28.30 0.48
CA PRO A 54 33.85 -27.30 1.49
C PRO A 54 32.76 -27.18 2.56
N ASP A 55 33.15 -26.65 3.71
CA ASP A 55 32.21 -26.44 4.82
C ASP A 55 31.20 -25.32 4.51
N LEU A 56 30.00 -25.71 4.07
CA LEU A 56 28.93 -24.82 3.63
C LEU A 56 28.38 -23.91 4.73
N THR A 57 28.75 -24.12 6.01
CA THR A 57 28.33 -23.27 7.13
C THR A 57 29.29 -22.11 7.37
N THR A 58 30.41 -22.07 6.66
CA THR A 58 31.47 -21.08 6.88
C THR A 58 31.63 -20.19 5.67
N ARG A 59 31.91 -18.90 5.92
CA ARG A 59 32.23 -17.94 4.85
C ARG A 59 33.43 -18.39 4.00
N SER A 60 34.43 -19.02 4.62
CA SER A 60 35.60 -19.55 3.91
C SER A 60 35.25 -20.75 3.04
N GLY A 61 34.33 -21.61 3.48
CA GLY A 61 33.81 -22.72 2.67
C GLY A 61 32.99 -22.22 1.48
N LEU A 62 32.08 -21.27 1.68
CA LEU A 62 31.30 -20.66 0.58
C LEU A 62 32.21 -19.97 -0.45
N LYS A 63 33.29 -19.31 -0.01
CA LYS A 63 34.29 -18.75 -0.93
C LYS A 63 34.97 -19.82 -1.80
N LYS A 64 35.24 -21.00 -1.23
CA LYS A 64 35.77 -22.14 -2.00
C LYS A 64 34.73 -22.68 -2.97
N VAL A 65 33.46 -22.76 -2.54
CA VAL A 65 32.36 -23.14 -3.44
C VAL A 65 32.28 -22.21 -4.64
N HIS A 66 32.41 -20.89 -4.44
CA HIS A 66 32.44 -19.93 -5.56
C HIS A 66 33.65 -20.11 -6.48
N ALA A 67 34.83 -20.40 -5.92
CA ALA A 67 36.06 -20.57 -6.70
C ALA A 67 36.01 -21.84 -7.57
N ASP A 68 35.40 -22.91 -7.05
CA ASP A 68 35.38 -24.25 -7.64
C ASP A 68 33.96 -24.69 -8.04
N LEU A 69 33.06 -23.73 -8.33
CA LEU A 69 31.63 -24.01 -8.50
C LEU A 69 31.34 -25.02 -9.60
N ASP A 70 32.01 -24.89 -10.74
CA ASP A 70 31.77 -25.75 -11.90
C ASP A 70 32.12 -27.22 -11.58
N ASP A 71 33.23 -27.45 -10.87
CA ASP A 71 33.65 -28.79 -10.45
C ASP A 71 32.72 -29.37 -9.38
N ILE A 72 32.34 -28.57 -8.38
CA ILE A 72 31.40 -28.99 -7.33
C ILE A 72 30.03 -29.32 -7.94
N HIS A 73 29.53 -28.46 -8.82
CA HIS A 73 28.27 -28.66 -9.52
C HIS A 73 28.33 -29.92 -10.40
N TYR A 74 29.42 -30.12 -11.14
CA TYR A 74 29.62 -31.32 -11.95
C TYR A 74 29.57 -32.61 -11.11
N ARG A 75 30.30 -32.67 -9.99
CA ARG A 75 30.31 -33.83 -9.09
C ARG A 75 28.92 -34.12 -8.50
N LEU A 76 28.22 -33.09 -8.06
CA LEU A 76 26.86 -33.21 -7.52
C LEU A 76 25.86 -33.65 -8.60
N ASP A 77 25.95 -33.11 -9.81
CA ASP A 77 25.07 -33.44 -10.92
C ASP A 77 25.30 -34.86 -11.45
N GLU A 78 26.55 -35.32 -11.58
CA GLU A 78 26.85 -36.71 -11.92
C GLU A 78 26.33 -37.68 -10.85
N THR A 79 26.52 -37.35 -9.57
CA THR A 79 25.99 -38.16 -8.46
C THR A 79 24.46 -38.20 -8.51
N PHE A 80 23.80 -37.08 -8.82
CA PHE A 80 22.34 -37.01 -8.95
C PHE A 80 21.85 -37.86 -10.11
N ARG A 81 22.48 -37.76 -11.28
CA ARG A 81 22.15 -38.56 -12.47
C ARG A 81 22.35 -40.04 -12.22
N HIS A 82 23.43 -40.43 -11.52
CA HIS A 82 23.67 -41.82 -11.15
C HIS A 82 22.58 -42.32 -10.20
N ALA A 83 22.30 -41.59 -9.12
CA ALA A 83 21.24 -41.93 -8.16
C ALA A 83 19.86 -42.04 -8.81
N ARG A 84 19.56 -41.16 -9.77
CA ARG A 84 18.31 -41.22 -10.55
C ARG A 84 18.22 -42.48 -11.40
N ARG A 85 19.32 -42.90 -12.04
CA ARG A 85 19.37 -44.12 -12.85
C ARG A 85 19.24 -45.39 -12.01
N THR A 86 19.72 -45.36 -10.76
CA THR A 86 19.70 -46.51 -9.84
C THR A 86 18.54 -46.51 -8.86
N GLY A 87 17.68 -45.47 -8.88
CA GLY A 87 16.51 -45.38 -8.00
C GLY A 87 16.84 -45.02 -6.54
N HIS A 88 18.00 -44.41 -6.26
CA HIS A 88 18.39 -44.02 -4.90
C HIS A 88 17.79 -42.67 -4.49
N ALA A 89 16.49 -42.66 -4.14
CA ALA A 89 15.73 -41.49 -3.68
C ALA A 89 16.45 -40.69 -2.58
N LYS A 90 16.96 -41.39 -1.56
CA LYS A 90 17.73 -40.83 -0.44
C LYS A 90 18.91 -39.97 -0.88
N VAL A 91 19.68 -40.45 -1.86
CA VAL A 91 20.84 -39.72 -2.40
C VAL A 91 20.39 -38.49 -3.21
N MET A 92 19.33 -38.62 -4.02
CA MET A 92 18.78 -37.50 -4.78
C MET A 92 18.29 -36.35 -3.87
N GLY A 93 17.55 -36.69 -2.81
CA GLY A 93 17.09 -35.70 -1.82
C GLY A 93 18.24 -35.07 -1.03
N GLY A 94 19.26 -35.85 -0.67
CA GLY A 94 20.48 -35.32 -0.04
C GLY A 94 21.21 -34.29 -0.92
N ILE A 95 21.32 -34.54 -2.23
CA ILE A 95 21.91 -33.58 -3.18
C ILE A 95 21.08 -32.30 -3.29
N VAL A 96 19.76 -32.41 -3.37
CA VAL A 96 18.86 -31.24 -3.36
C VAL A 96 19.01 -30.44 -2.07
N SER A 97 19.16 -31.11 -0.93
CA SER A 97 19.39 -30.46 0.36
C SER A 97 20.70 -29.68 0.39
N ILE A 98 21.77 -30.25 -0.19
CA ILE A 98 23.07 -29.58 -0.35
C ILE A 98 22.95 -28.32 -1.22
N TYR A 99 22.28 -28.40 -2.38
CA TYR A 99 22.04 -27.23 -3.25
C TYR A 99 21.17 -26.17 -2.58
N THR A 100 20.16 -26.59 -1.81
CA THR A 100 19.29 -25.68 -1.04
C THR A 100 20.12 -24.90 -0.01
N LYS A 101 20.98 -25.60 0.75
CA LYS A 101 21.87 -24.98 1.73
C LYS A 101 22.80 -23.95 1.09
N MET A 102 23.39 -24.28 -0.06
CA MET A 102 24.20 -23.34 -0.84
C MET A 102 23.39 -22.10 -1.26
N SER A 103 22.17 -22.30 -1.74
CA SER A 103 21.28 -21.25 -2.25
C SER A 103 20.82 -20.27 -1.18
N LEU A 104 20.59 -20.73 0.05
CA LEU A 104 20.09 -19.89 1.14
C LEU A 104 21.16 -18.98 1.74
N MET A 105 22.43 -19.40 1.65
CA MET A 105 23.54 -18.64 2.19
C MET A 105 24.03 -17.54 1.24
N ASP A 106 23.73 -17.65 -0.05
CA ASP A 106 24.24 -16.75 -1.08
C ASP A 106 23.32 -16.71 -2.33
N LEU A 107 22.71 -15.55 -2.60
CA LEU A 107 21.79 -15.35 -3.73
C LEU A 107 22.49 -15.43 -5.10
N ILE A 108 23.79 -15.08 -5.19
CA ILE A 108 24.54 -15.20 -6.45
C ILE A 108 24.74 -16.70 -6.74
N LEU A 109 25.05 -17.47 -5.71
CA LEU A 109 25.17 -18.92 -5.84
C LEU A 109 23.82 -19.56 -6.19
N GLN A 110 22.72 -19.12 -5.57
CA GLN A 110 21.37 -19.56 -5.93
C GLN A 110 21.10 -19.34 -7.43
N ASP A 111 21.31 -18.13 -7.96
CA ASP A 111 21.05 -17.83 -9.38
C ASP A 111 21.88 -18.74 -10.31
N LYS A 112 23.17 -18.96 -10.01
CA LYS A 112 24.05 -19.86 -10.79
C LYS A 112 23.61 -21.32 -10.72
N LEU A 113 23.21 -21.80 -9.54
CA LEU A 113 22.74 -23.18 -9.37
C LEU A 113 21.41 -23.41 -10.10
N VAL A 114 20.50 -22.44 -10.05
CA VAL A 114 19.24 -22.47 -10.80
C VAL A 114 19.51 -22.44 -12.31
N GLU A 115 20.46 -21.64 -12.79
CA GLU A 115 20.91 -21.66 -14.18
C GLU A 115 21.52 -23.02 -14.58
N GLY A 116 22.22 -23.69 -13.66
CA GLY A 116 22.72 -25.07 -13.79
C GLY A 116 21.65 -26.17 -13.73
N GLY A 117 20.37 -25.80 -13.70
CA GLY A 117 19.25 -26.74 -13.74
C GLY A 117 18.85 -27.29 -12.36
N PHE A 118 19.15 -26.59 -11.27
CA PHE A 118 18.75 -27.00 -9.92
C PHE A 118 17.23 -27.00 -9.74
N PHE A 119 16.52 -26.01 -10.31
CA PHE A 119 15.07 -25.91 -10.18
C PHE A 119 14.35 -27.11 -10.82
N GLU A 120 14.78 -27.52 -12.02
CA GLU A 120 14.26 -28.67 -12.75
C GLU A 120 14.50 -29.98 -12.03
N LYS A 121 15.63 -30.10 -11.31
CA LYS A 121 15.88 -31.27 -10.45
C LYS A 121 14.84 -31.36 -9.36
N MET A 122 14.54 -30.26 -8.66
CA MET A 122 13.49 -30.24 -7.64
C MET A 122 12.13 -30.60 -8.23
N ILE A 123 11.74 -29.99 -9.36
CA ILE A 123 10.51 -30.35 -10.06
C ILE A 123 10.48 -31.84 -10.40
N SER A 124 11.58 -32.42 -10.90
CA SER A 124 11.61 -33.85 -11.24
C SER A 124 11.42 -34.78 -10.04
N LEU A 125 11.83 -34.35 -8.84
CA LEU A 125 11.66 -35.13 -7.61
C LEU A 125 10.24 -35.05 -7.03
N THR A 126 9.42 -34.09 -7.46
CA THR A 126 8.01 -34.03 -7.04
C THR A 126 7.16 -35.17 -7.59
N ALA A 127 7.63 -35.86 -8.64
CA ALA A 127 6.93 -36.98 -9.24
C ALA A 127 7.01 -38.29 -8.44
N SER A 128 7.85 -38.36 -7.40
CA SER A 128 8.03 -39.55 -6.57
C SER A 128 7.55 -39.29 -5.14
N PRO A 129 6.72 -40.18 -4.56
CA PRO A 129 6.27 -40.06 -3.17
C PRO A 129 7.42 -39.98 -2.16
N ASP A 130 8.53 -40.67 -2.41
CA ASP A 130 9.69 -40.72 -1.50
C ASP A 130 10.48 -39.40 -1.48
N THR A 131 10.35 -38.55 -2.50
CA THR A 131 11.14 -37.34 -2.65
C THR A 131 10.33 -36.05 -2.76
N VAL A 132 9.00 -36.14 -2.77
CA VAL A 132 8.13 -34.98 -2.98
C VAL A 132 8.34 -33.92 -1.89
N TYR A 133 8.37 -34.29 -0.61
CA TYR A 133 8.48 -33.30 0.47
C TYR A 133 9.86 -32.65 0.54
N VAL A 134 10.95 -33.39 0.34
CA VAL A 134 12.30 -32.78 0.31
C VAL A 134 12.42 -31.79 -0.85
N ALA A 135 11.82 -32.10 -1.99
CA ALA A 135 11.78 -31.20 -3.13
C ALA A 135 10.92 -29.96 -2.88
N LEU A 136 9.71 -30.12 -2.33
CA LEU A 136 8.81 -29.02 -2.02
C LEU A 136 9.37 -28.10 -0.93
N ARG A 137 10.01 -28.66 0.12
CA ARG A 137 10.69 -27.86 1.16
C ARG A 137 11.85 -27.06 0.56
N ALA A 138 12.66 -27.69 -0.28
CA ALA A 138 13.75 -27.01 -0.98
C ALA A 138 13.23 -25.86 -1.87
N LEU A 139 12.18 -26.10 -2.66
CA LEU A 139 11.52 -25.07 -3.47
C LEU A 139 10.97 -23.94 -2.62
N ASN A 140 10.29 -24.26 -1.51
CA ASN A 140 9.74 -23.26 -0.60
C ASN A 140 10.83 -22.37 -0.01
N ALA A 141 11.96 -22.97 0.39
CA ALA A 141 13.08 -22.25 0.96
C ALA A 141 13.73 -21.29 -0.06
N ILE A 142 14.00 -21.75 -1.29
CA ILE A 142 14.65 -20.89 -2.30
C ILE A 142 13.71 -19.84 -2.92
N THR A 143 12.40 -20.00 -2.79
CA THR A 143 11.42 -19.02 -3.30
C THR A 143 11.15 -17.89 -2.32
N HIS A 144 11.36 -18.10 -1.02
CA HIS A 144 11.25 -17.07 0.01
C HIS A 144 12.14 -15.86 -0.29
N ASP A 145 13.45 -16.11 -0.47
CA ASP A 145 14.44 -15.11 -0.89
C ASP A 145 14.97 -15.47 -2.28
N SER A 146 14.18 -15.14 -3.30
CA SER A 146 14.45 -15.53 -4.69
C SER A 146 15.30 -14.51 -5.45
N GLY A 147 16.41 -15.01 -5.99
CA GLY A 147 17.21 -14.38 -7.03
C GLY A 147 16.43 -14.19 -8.33
N LYS A 148 17.02 -13.47 -9.30
CA LYS A 148 16.32 -13.13 -10.54
C LYS A 148 16.01 -14.37 -11.37
N ARG A 149 16.91 -15.36 -11.37
CA ARG A 149 16.76 -16.58 -12.16
C ARG A 149 15.68 -17.48 -11.60
N THR A 150 15.62 -17.64 -10.28
CA THR A 150 14.57 -18.42 -9.59
C THR A 150 13.17 -17.97 -9.98
N LYS A 151 12.94 -16.66 -10.12
CA LYS A 151 11.65 -16.09 -10.55
C LYS A 151 11.28 -16.51 -11.97
N TYR A 152 12.23 -16.48 -12.90
CA TYR A 152 12.02 -16.93 -14.27
C TYR A 152 11.70 -18.42 -14.33
N GLU A 153 12.42 -19.23 -13.56
CA GLU A 153 12.18 -20.68 -13.52
C GLU A 153 10.84 -21.03 -12.88
N PHE A 154 10.46 -20.34 -11.81
CA PHE A 154 9.12 -20.46 -11.25
C PHE A 154 8.06 -20.15 -12.31
N MET A 155 8.18 -19.05 -13.05
CA MET A 155 7.22 -18.70 -14.11
C MET A 155 7.09 -19.81 -15.16
N ARG A 156 8.22 -20.40 -15.56
CA ARG A 156 8.25 -21.51 -16.53
C ARG A 156 7.57 -22.76 -15.99
N GLN A 157 7.68 -23.02 -14.70
CA GLN A 157 7.16 -24.22 -14.03
C GLN A 157 5.82 -24.00 -13.31
N ALA A 158 5.26 -22.78 -13.34
CA ALA A 158 4.03 -22.44 -12.64
C ALA A 158 2.84 -23.36 -13.03
N PRO A 159 2.64 -23.75 -14.30
CA PRO A 159 1.62 -24.74 -14.65
C PRO A 159 1.84 -26.11 -14.00
N THR A 160 3.09 -26.56 -13.91
CA THR A 160 3.46 -27.83 -13.24
C THR A 160 3.17 -27.77 -11.76
N LEU A 161 3.53 -26.66 -11.09
CA LEU A 161 3.27 -26.45 -9.66
C LEU A 161 1.77 -26.35 -9.35
N LEU A 162 1.00 -25.70 -10.23
CA LEU A 162 -0.46 -25.66 -10.12
C LEU A 162 -1.06 -27.06 -10.24
N LYS A 163 -0.59 -27.85 -11.21
CA LYS A 163 -1.04 -29.25 -11.37
C LYS A 163 -0.73 -30.09 -10.13
N LEU A 164 0.47 -29.97 -9.57
CA LEU A 164 0.83 -30.63 -8.31
C LEU A 164 -0.09 -30.21 -7.15
N LEU A 165 -0.42 -28.92 -7.06
CA LEU A 165 -1.34 -28.43 -6.02
C LEU A 165 -2.73 -29.07 -6.16
N GLN A 166 -3.21 -29.26 -7.39
CA GLN A 166 -4.49 -29.92 -7.66
C GLN A 166 -4.44 -31.42 -7.33
N GLU A 167 -3.32 -32.09 -7.60
CA GLU A 167 -3.12 -33.52 -7.32
C GLU A 167 -3.00 -33.83 -5.81
N HIS A 168 -2.61 -32.85 -5.00
CA HIS A 168 -2.34 -33.01 -3.57
C HIS A 168 -3.31 -32.25 -2.64
N LEU A 169 -4.54 -31.95 -3.09
CA LEU A 169 -5.54 -31.22 -2.27
C LEU A 169 -5.91 -31.94 -0.95
N ASP A 170 -5.80 -33.26 -0.92
CA ASP A 170 -6.08 -34.09 0.26
C ASP A 170 -4.87 -34.24 1.20
N ASP A 171 -3.71 -33.68 0.82
CA ASP A 171 -2.49 -33.64 1.63
C ASP A 171 -2.23 -32.20 2.12
N PRO A 172 -2.57 -31.90 3.40
CA PRO A 172 -2.42 -30.55 3.94
C PRO A 172 -0.98 -30.02 3.92
N GLN A 173 0.01 -30.91 3.99
CA GLN A 173 1.42 -30.54 4.06
C GLN A 173 1.95 -30.16 2.68
N ALA A 174 1.72 -31.02 1.67
CA ALA A 174 2.10 -30.70 0.29
C ALA A 174 1.36 -29.46 -0.22
N THR A 175 0.04 -29.39 0.04
CA THR A 175 -0.78 -28.21 -0.26
C THR A 175 -0.23 -26.95 0.39
N GLY A 176 0.17 -27.03 1.67
CA GLY A 176 0.77 -25.91 2.39
C GLY A 176 2.04 -25.41 1.72
N LEU A 177 2.96 -26.32 1.39
CA LEU A 177 4.24 -25.98 0.77
C LEU A 177 4.03 -25.33 -0.61
N LEU A 178 3.16 -25.92 -1.44
CA LEU A 178 2.84 -25.40 -2.77
C LEU A 178 2.13 -24.03 -2.71
N THR A 179 1.26 -23.83 -1.73
CA THR A 179 0.62 -22.55 -1.45
C THR A 179 1.65 -21.49 -1.04
N SER A 180 2.58 -21.84 -0.16
CA SER A 180 3.64 -20.94 0.30
C SER A 180 4.61 -20.57 -0.83
N ILE A 181 5.05 -21.54 -1.63
CA ILE A 181 5.82 -21.31 -2.86
C ILE A 181 5.12 -20.29 -3.76
N SER A 182 3.82 -20.46 -3.99
CA SER A 182 3.01 -19.55 -4.82
C SER A 182 2.92 -18.14 -4.21
N ALA A 183 2.77 -18.05 -2.89
CA ALA A 183 2.71 -16.79 -2.16
C ALA A 183 4.06 -16.03 -2.20
N HIS A 184 5.19 -16.69 -1.96
CA HIS A 184 6.52 -16.08 -2.06
C HIS A 184 6.83 -15.61 -3.49
N ALA A 185 6.48 -16.43 -4.48
CA ALA A 185 6.59 -16.06 -5.87
C ALA A 185 5.74 -14.82 -6.20
N SER A 186 4.54 -14.72 -5.62
CA SER A 186 3.67 -13.56 -5.79
C SER A 186 4.28 -12.27 -5.26
N LEU A 187 5.03 -12.29 -4.16
CA LEU A 187 5.72 -11.10 -3.65
C LEU A 187 6.83 -10.60 -4.57
N SER A 188 7.44 -11.55 -5.28
CA SER A 188 8.70 -11.34 -5.97
C SER A 188 8.56 -10.88 -7.42
N MET A 189 7.36 -10.94 -8.00
CA MET A 189 7.12 -10.73 -9.42
C MET A 189 5.96 -9.76 -9.62
N PRO A 190 6.13 -8.58 -10.25
CA PRO A 190 5.06 -7.59 -10.38
C PRO A 190 3.93 -8.01 -11.32
N THR A 191 4.21 -8.88 -12.30
CA THR A 191 3.21 -9.44 -13.22
C THR A 191 3.55 -10.88 -13.57
N MET A 192 2.52 -11.72 -13.66
CA MET A 192 2.63 -13.05 -14.28
C MET A 192 2.54 -12.91 -15.80
N ALA A 193 3.36 -13.67 -16.53
CA ALA A 193 3.21 -13.84 -17.97
C ALA A 193 1.78 -14.28 -18.32
N THR A 194 1.31 -13.92 -19.53
CA THR A 194 -0.05 -14.20 -20.01
C THR A 194 -0.42 -15.70 -20.06
N THR A 195 0.56 -16.59 -19.92
CA THR A 195 0.41 -18.04 -20.05
C THR A 195 -0.02 -18.75 -18.78
N PHE A 196 -0.02 -18.10 -17.61
CA PHE A 196 -0.42 -18.73 -16.35
C PHE A 196 -1.89 -18.51 -16.03
N ASP A 197 -2.63 -19.60 -15.78
CA ASP A 197 -4.04 -19.57 -15.40
C ASP A 197 -4.22 -19.17 -13.93
N VAL A 198 -4.27 -17.87 -13.71
CA VAL A 198 -4.46 -17.26 -12.39
C VAL A 198 -5.82 -17.64 -11.78
N SER A 199 -6.85 -17.85 -12.59
CA SER A 199 -8.19 -18.22 -12.11
C SER A 199 -8.25 -19.67 -11.65
N ALA A 200 -7.54 -20.57 -12.33
CA ALA A 200 -7.35 -21.94 -11.86
C ALA A 200 -6.53 -21.98 -10.55
N LEU A 201 -5.46 -21.18 -10.42
CA LEU A 201 -4.73 -21.05 -9.15
C LEU A 201 -5.65 -20.56 -8.03
N ALA A 202 -6.40 -19.48 -8.25
CA ALA A 202 -7.30 -18.94 -7.25
C ALA A 202 -8.35 -19.96 -6.81
N SER A 203 -8.96 -20.67 -7.77
CA SER A 203 -9.96 -21.71 -7.48
C SER A 203 -9.36 -22.86 -6.67
N THR A 204 -8.18 -23.33 -7.08
CA THR A 204 -7.48 -24.44 -6.39
C THR A 204 -7.08 -24.06 -4.97
N LEU A 205 -6.59 -22.83 -4.75
CA LEU A 205 -6.31 -22.32 -3.40
C LEU A 205 -7.58 -22.20 -2.56
N LEU A 206 -8.69 -21.75 -3.14
CA LEU A 206 -9.96 -21.68 -2.42
C LEU A 206 -10.51 -23.06 -2.06
N ASP A 207 -10.33 -24.05 -2.93
CA ASP A 207 -10.70 -25.43 -2.67
C ASP A 207 -9.83 -26.04 -1.56
N SER A 208 -8.52 -25.75 -1.57
CA SER A 208 -7.62 -26.22 -0.53
C SER A 208 -7.96 -25.67 0.85
N LEU A 209 -8.43 -24.42 0.93
CA LEU A 209 -8.89 -23.79 2.18
C LEU A 209 -10.23 -24.32 2.70
N ARG A 210 -10.95 -25.15 1.92
CA ARG A 210 -12.17 -25.82 2.40
C ARG A 210 -11.87 -27.10 3.18
N ASN A 211 -10.64 -27.60 3.09
CA ASN A 211 -10.22 -28.80 3.83
C ASN A 211 -10.13 -28.46 5.34
N PRO A 212 -10.87 -29.15 6.23
CA PRO A 212 -10.81 -28.87 7.66
C PRO A 212 -9.42 -29.17 8.27
N ALA A 213 -8.56 -29.93 7.57
CA ALA A 213 -7.20 -30.21 7.97
C ALA A 213 -6.17 -29.16 7.47
N THR A 214 -6.61 -28.08 6.82
CA THR A 214 -5.70 -27.00 6.38
C THR A 214 -4.94 -26.42 7.57
N LEU A 215 -3.62 -26.29 7.41
CA LEU A 215 -2.74 -25.73 8.44
C LEU A 215 -2.88 -24.20 8.52
N ASP A 216 -2.74 -23.62 9.71
CA ASP A 216 -2.89 -22.18 9.95
C ASP A 216 -1.96 -21.33 9.06
N TRP A 217 -0.71 -21.79 8.88
CA TRP A 217 0.25 -21.10 8.02
C TRP A 217 -0.12 -21.19 6.54
N THR A 218 -0.74 -22.30 6.09
CA THR A 218 -1.28 -22.45 4.74
C THR A 218 -2.35 -21.39 4.49
N PHE A 219 -3.24 -21.16 5.46
CA PHE A 219 -4.25 -20.11 5.38
C PHE A 219 -3.61 -18.73 5.23
N GLY A 220 -2.59 -18.42 6.03
CA GLY A 220 -1.84 -17.16 5.94
C GLY A 220 -1.24 -16.91 4.55
N HIS A 221 -0.58 -17.91 3.98
CA HIS A 221 0.01 -17.82 2.63
C HIS A 221 -1.04 -17.77 1.52
N ALA A 222 -2.13 -18.53 1.64
CA ALA A 222 -3.22 -18.49 0.68
C ALA A 222 -3.89 -17.12 0.65
N VAL A 223 -4.22 -16.55 1.82
CA VAL A 223 -4.72 -15.17 1.93
C VAL A 223 -3.72 -14.20 1.32
N HIS A 224 -2.42 -14.40 1.57
CA HIS A 224 -1.39 -13.57 0.98
C HIS A 224 -1.44 -13.58 -0.55
N CYS A 225 -1.44 -14.78 -1.14
CA CYS A 225 -1.46 -14.98 -2.58
C CYS A 225 -2.76 -14.42 -3.20
N LEU A 226 -3.92 -14.73 -2.62
CA LEU A 226 -5.24 -14.33 -3.10
C LEU A 226 -5.54 -12.84 -2.94
N THR A 227 -4.76 -12.10 -2.15
CA THR A 227 -4.91 -10.65 -2.01
C THR A 227 -3.82 -9.86 -2.72
N SER A 228 -2.85 -10.54 -3.32
CA SER A 228 -1.73 -9.90 -3.99
C SER A 228 -2.16 -9.20 -5.29
N SER A 229 -1.61 -8.01 -5.53
CA SER A 229 -1.78 -7.27 -6.79
C SER A 229 -0.95 -7.86 -7.94
N THR A 230 0.09 -8.64 -7.62
CA THR A 230 1.11 -9.07 -8.58
C THR A 230 0.67 -10.08 -9.62
N PHE A 231 -0.33 -10.88 -9.31
CA PHE A 231 -0.89 -11.84 -10.26
C PHE A 231 -2.07 -11.28 -11.06
N ASP A 232 -2.39 -10.00 -10.86
CA ASP A 232 -3.60 -9.39 -11.39
C ASP A 232 -4.86 -10.21 -11.01
N MET A 233 -4.82 -10.85 -9.83
CA MET A 233 -5.88 -11.72 -9.30
C MET A 233 -7.21 -10.98 -9.24
N ALA A 234 -7.17 -9.71 -8.87
CA ALA A 234 -8.30 -8.80 -8.87
C ALA A 234 -9.06 -8.77 -10.20
N VAL A 235 -8.34 -8.62 -11.33
CA VAL A 235 -8.92 -8.50 -12.66
C VAL A 235 -9.25 -9.88 -13.23
N LYS A 236 -8.29 -10.81 -13.16
CA LYS A 236 -8.42 -12.15 -13.76
C LYS A 236 -9.47 -13.02 -13.06
N CYS A 237 -9.66 -12.85 -11.76
CA CYS A 237 -10.61 -13.64 -10.97
C CYS A 237 -11.91 -12.87 -10.66
N ARG A 238 -12.19 -11.75 -11.32
CA ARG A 238 -13.39 -10.92 -11.06
C ARG A 238 -14.71 -11.71 -11.23
N ASP A 239 -14.72 -12.65 -12.18
CA ASP A 239 -15.89 -13.46 -12.53
C ASP A 239 -16.01 -14.71 -11.64
N LEU A 240 -15.00 -15.00 -10.81
CA LEU A 240 -14.99 -16.13 -9.89
C LEU A 240 -15.74 -15.77 -8.59
N LYS A 241 -17.02 -16.15 -8.50
CA LYS A 241 -17.88 -15.83 -7.34
C LYS A 241 -17.29 -16.27 -6.00
N SER A 242 -16.62 -17.42 -5.93
CA SER A 242 -15.99 -17.94 -4.71
C SER A 242 -14.86 -17.03 -4.23
N TYR A 243 -14.08 -16.44 -5.15
CA TYR A 243 -12.99 -15.51 -4.84
C TYR A 243 -13.51 -14.21 -4.22
N THR A 244 -14.52 -13.59 -4.84
CA THR A 244 -15.17 -12.39 -4.29
C THR A 244 -15.83 -12.69 -2.94
N THR A 245 -16.54 -13.81 -2.82
CA THR A 245 -17.18 -14.24 -1.57
C THR A 245 -16.16 -14.43 -0.45
N PHE A 246 -15.03 -15.08 -0.75
CA PHE A 246 -13.95 -15.31 0.20
C PHE A 246 -13.36 -13.99 0.71
N ARG A 247 -13.06 -13.05 -0.18
CA ARG A 247 -12.52 -11.72 0.20
C ARG A 247 -13.51 -10.94 1.06
N VAL A 248 -14.79 -10.92 0.69
CA VAL A 248 -15.82 -10.29 1.53
C VAL A 248 -15.92 -10.97 2.89
N ALA A 249 -15.84 -12.31 2.96
CA ALA A 249 -15.85 -13.03 4.22
C ALA A 249 -14.63 -12.69 5.11
N LEU A 250 -13.45 -12.49 4.53
CA LEU A 250 -12.24 -12.10 5.27
C LEU A 250 -12.34 -10.70 5.91
N LEU A 251 -13.23 -9.82 5.45
CA LEU A 251 -13.53 -8.56 6.15
C LEU A 251 -14.16 -8.81 7.54
N ARG A 252 -14.60 -10.03 7.85
CA ARG A 252 -15.09 -10.43 9.17
C ARG A 252 -14.02 -11.09 10.04
N SER A 253 -12.80 -11.23 9.55
CA SER A 253 -11.68 -11.81 10.32
C SER A 253 -11.45 -11.02 11.61
N LYS A 254 -11.10 -11.70 12.71
CA LYS A 254 -10.67 -11.05 13.96
C LYS A 254 -9.33 -10.32 13.79
N ASN A 255 -8.52 -10.72 12.82
CA ASN A 255 -7.26 -10.08 12.51
C ASN A 255 -7.48 -8.84 11.63
N VAL A 256 -7.26 -7.65 12.19
CA VAL A 256 -7.41 -6.37 11.50
C VAL A 256 -6.47 -6.23 10.30
N MET A 257 -5.25 -6.77 10.37
CA MET A 257 -4.29 -6.72 9.25
C MET A 257 -4.78 -7.53 8.05
N THR A 258 -5.41 -8.68 8.30
CA THR A 258 -6.08 -9.45 7.25
C THR A 258 -7.19 -8.63 6.61
N ARG A 259 -8.05 -7.98 7.41
CA ARG A 259 -9.14 -7.12 6.89
C ARG A 259 -8.59 -5.99 6.02
N MET A 260 -7.56 -5.30 6.49
CA MET A 260 -6.91 -4.19 5.77
C MET A 260 -6.29 -4.65 4.45
N LYS A 261 -5.57 -5.78 4.45
CA LYS A 261 -4.97 -6.34 3.23
C LYS A 261 -6.04 -6.67 2.19
N VAL A 262 -7.12 -7.30 2.62
CA VAL A 262 -8.22 -7.69 1.74
C VAL A 262 -8.98 -6.48 1.22
N MET A 263 -9.25 -5.48 2.07
CA MET A 263 -9.89 -4.23 1.65
C MET A 263 -9.05 -3.48 0.63
N SER A 264 -7.74 -3.31 0.88
CA SER A 264 -6.81 -2.68 -0.05
C SER A 264 -6.84 -3.36 -1.42
N SER A 265 -6.82 -4.70 -1.41
CA SER A 265 -6.97 -5.50 -2.61
C SER A 265 -8.33 -5.27 -3.30
N LEU A 266 -9.44 -5.21 -2.54
CA LEU A 266 -10.80 -5.02 -3.07
C LEU A 266 -10.92 -3.65 -3.75
N LEU A 267 -10.40 -2.59 -3.11
CA LEU A 267 -10.35 -1.25 -3.67
C LEU A 267 -9.51 -1.24 -4.95
N ALA A 268 -8.30 -1.82 -4.92
CA ALA A 268 -7.44 -1.95 -6.11
C ALA A 268 -8.13 -2.65 -7.29
N SER A 269 -9.05 -3.59 -7.03
CA SER A 269 -9.83 -4.27 -8.07
C SER A 269 -10.84 -3.35 -8.78
N HIS A 270 -11.24 -2.26 -8.12
CA HIS A 270 -12.23 -1.30 -8.60
C HIS A 270 -11.62 0.07 -8.94
N ASN A 271 -10.29 0.23 -8.80
CA ASN A 271 -9.57 1.50 -8.95
C ASN A 271 -9.60 2.12 -10.36
N ASN A 272 -10.25 1.49 -11.34
CA ASN A 272 -10.72 2.19 -12.55
C ASN A 272 -11.74 3.31 -12.24
N LEU A 273 -12.21 3.45 -10.99
CA LEU A 273 -13.15 4.48 -10.55
C LEU A 273 -12.48 5.77 -10.00
N HIS A 274 -11.17 5.77 -9.70
CA HIS A 274 -10.49 7.00 -9.20
C HIS A 274 -10.36 8.11 -10.25
N THR A 275 -10.75 7.86 -11.50
CA THR A 275 -10.87 8.85 -12.57
C THR A 275 -12.26 9.48 -12.68
N LEU A 276 -13.23 9.10 -11.84
CA LEU A 276 -14.43 9.90 -11.65
C LEU A 276 -14.00 11.19 -10.94
N GLY A 277 -13.56 12.17 -11.73
CA GLY A 277 -13.03 13.44 -11.24
C GLY A 277 -13.95 14.01 -10.17
N ARG A 278 -13.35 14.53 -9.08
CA ARG A 278 -14.08 15.29 -8.05
C ARG A 278 -15.08 16.19 -8.79
N GLY A 279 -16.38 15.90 -8.64
CA GLY A 279 -17.42 16.57 -9.39
C GLY A 279 -17.19 18.07 -9.32
N HIS A 280 -17.19 18.74 -10.48
CA HIS A 280 -16.90 20.16 -10.52
C HIS A 280 -17.98 20.92 -9.72
N PHE A 281 -17.61 21.40 -8.54
CA PHE A 281 -18.48 22.28 -7.76
C PHE A 281 -18.52 23.66 -8.44
N CYS A 282 -19.70 24.08 -8.87
CA CYS A 282 -19.92 25.40 -9.42
C CYS A 282 -20.45 26.34 -8.35
N SER A 283 -19.58 27.26 -7.90
CA SER A 283 -19.88 28.24 -6.85
C SER A 283 -21.00 29.21 -7.23
N THR A 284 -21.37 29.33 -8.51
CA THR A 284 -22.47 30.18 -8.98
C THR A 284 -23.74 29.39 -9.32
N ALA A 285 -23.63 28.15 -9.82
CA ALA A 285 -24.79 27.39 -10.27
C ALA A 285 -25.77 27.08 -9.14
N ILE A 286 -25.26 26.70 -7.97
CA ILE A 286 -26.10 26.38 -6.81
C ILE A 286 -26.83 27.63 -6.30
N PRO A 287 -26.15 28.77 -6.04
CA PRO A 287 -26.84 30.02 -5.73
C PRO A 287 -27.90 30.42 -6.75
N SER A 288 -27.61 30.32 -8.06
CA SER A 288 -28.58 30.64 -9.11
C SER A 288 -29.78 29.69 -9.13
N ALA A 289 -29.57 28.40 -8.89
CA ALA A 289 -30.66 27.44 -8.77
C ALA A 289 -31.56 27.76 -7.56
N LEU A 290 -30.97 28.12 -6.41
CA LEU A 290 -31.70 28.51 -5.20
C LEU A 290 -32.46 29.84 -5.33
N GLN A 291 -32.21 30.65 -6.36
CA GLN A 291 -33.01 31.84 -6.66
C GLN A 291 -34.28 31.52 -7.43
N THR A 292 -34.29 30.41 -8.18
CA THR A 292 -35.36 30.07 -9.12
C THR A 292 -36.16 28.84 -8.71
N ARG A 293 -35.66 28.07 -7.75
CA ARG A 293 -36.23 26.78 -7.34
C ARG A 293 -36.23 26.66 -5.83
N GLU A 294 -37.31 26.11 -5.31
CA GLU A 294 -37.40 25.66 -3.93
C GLU A 294 -36.81 24.25 -3.80
N LEU A 295 -36.32 23.93 -2.60
CA LEU A 295 -35.90 22.56 -2.28
C LEU A 295 -37.14 21.67 -2.17
N PRO A 296 -37.10 20.42 -2.66
CA PRO A 296 -38.14 19.44 -2.35
C PRO A 296 -38.37 19.33 -0.84
N ASP A 297 -39.64 19.20 -0.42
CA ASP A 297 -40.05 19.26 1.00
C ASP A 297 -39.23 18.38 1.94
N HIS A 298 -38.89 17.16 1.52
CA HIS A 298 -38.11 16.22 2.31
C HIS A 298 -36.67 16.72 2.55
N LEU A 299 -36.05 17.36 1.55
CA LEU A 299 -34.71 17.97 1.69
C LEU A 299 -34.79 19.27 2.47
N ALA A 300 -35.83 20.08 2.26
CA ALA A 300 -36.06 21.31 3.01
C ALA A 300 -36.15 21.01 4.51
N LYS A 301 -36.89 19.98 4.92
CA LYS A 301 -36.97 19.53 6.32
C LYS A 301 -35.60 19.15 6.90
N ILE A 302 -34.75 18.45 6.15
CA ILE A 302 -33.40 18.06 6.60
C ILE A 302 -32.52 19.29 6.79
N VAL A 303 -32.53 20.20 5.81
CA VAL A 303 -31.79 21.47 5.87
C VAL A 303 -32.27 22.33 7.03
N ASP A 304 -33.59 22.42 7.24
CA ASP A 304 -34.21 23.22 8.31
C ASP A 304 -33.86 22.67 9.68
N ALA A 305 -33.91 21.35 9.86
CA ALA A 305 -33.53 20.68 11.10
C ALA A 305 -32.04 20.89 11.44
N TYR A 306 -31.17 20.95 10.43
CA TYR A 306 -29.74 21.21 10.63
C TYR A 306 -29.43 22.72 10.83
N GLY A 307 -30.22 23.58 10.18
CA GLY A 307 -30.09 25.03 10.14
C GLY A 307 -29.60 25.54 8.78
N ARG A 308 -30.48 26.26 8.04
CA ARG A 308 -30.21 26.79 6.68
C ARG A 308 -28.87 27.52 6.57
N ASP A 309 -28.58 28.43 7.50
CA ASP A 309 -27.38 29.27 7.45
C ASP A 309 -26.07 28.51 7.69
N ARG A 310 -26.15 27.24 8.09
CA ARG A 310 -25.00 26.34 8.28
C ARG A 310 -24.77 25.41 7.09
N CYS A 311 -25.70 25.35 6.14
CA CYS A 311 -25.59 24.54 4.93
C CYS A 311 -24.73 25.23 3.86
N GLN A 312 -23.91 24.45 3.16
CA GLN A 312 -22.94 24.97 2.21
C GLN A 312 -23.60 25.75 1.07
N MET A 313 -24.76 25.31 0.58
CA MET A 313 -25.47 25.96 -0.52
C MET A 313 -25.94 27.38 -0.17
N PHE A 314 -26.39 27.59 1.07
CA PHE A 314 -26.85 28.91 1.54
C PHE A 314 -25.68 29.81 1.92
N ILE A 315 -24.64 29.25 2.55
CA ILE A 315 -23.38 29.94 2.79
C ILE A 315 -22.80 30.43 1.46
N GLY A 316 -22.75 29.58 0.44
CA GLY A 316 -22.30 29.93 -0.91
C GLY A 316 -23.14 31.02 -1.57
N ARG A 317 -24.47 30.95 -1.43
CA ARG A 317 -25.37 32.01 -1.93
C ARG A 317 -25.11 33.35 -1.26
N ARG A 318 -24.98 33.38 0.07
CA ARG A 318 -24.68 34.60 0.83
C ARG A 318 -23.31 35.17 0.45
N ALA A 319 -22.31 34.31 0.37
CA ALA A 319 -20.95 34.65 -0.02
C ALA A 319 -20.89 35.30 -1.42
N ASN A 320 -21.65 34.74 -2.38
CA ASN A 320 -21.72 35.27 -3.73
C ASN A 320 -22.35 36.67 -3.77
N ALA A 321 -23.48 36.87 -3.07
CA ALA A 321 -24.12 38.17 -2.97
C ALA A 321 -23.21 39.21 -2.30
N MET A 322 -22.51 38.81 -1.22
CA MET A 322 -21.56 39.66 -0.52
C MET A 322 -20.40 40.07 -1.43
N TYR A 323 -19.81 39.13 -2.17
CA TYR A 323 -18.72 39.40 -3.10
C TYR A 323 -19.11 40.43 -4.17
N ILE A 324 -20.28 40.27 -4.79
CA ILE A 324 -20.80 41.24 -5.79
C ILE A 324 -20.97 42.62 -5.14
N SER A 325 -21.55 42.68 -3.94
CA SER A 325 -21.74 43.93 -3.21
C SER A 325 -20.41 44.62 -2.88
N LEU A 326 -19.41 43.88 -2.43
CA LEU A 326 -18.10 44.41 -2.08
C LEU A 326 -17.35 45.00 -3.27
N LEU A 327 -17.43 44.34 -4.43
CA LEU A 327 -16.83 44.87 -5.65
C LEU A 327 -17.52 46.15 -6.11
N ALA A 328 -18.85 46.18 -6.12
CA ALA A 328 -19.60 47.38 -6.48
C ALA A 328 -19.30 48.55 -5.52
N GLN A 329 -19.22 48.28 -4.21
CA GLN A 329 -18.85 49.29 -3.22
C GLN A 329 -17.41 49.81 -3.42
N HIS A 330 -16.48 48.94 -3.80
CA HIS A 330 -15.10 49.34 -4.06
C HIS A 330 -14.97 50.21 -5.32
N GLU A 331 -15.78 49.95 -6.35
CA GLU A 331 -15.82 50.80 -7.55
C GLU A 331 -16.36 52.21 -7.24
N LEU A 332 -17.29 52.33 -6.30
CA LEU A 332 -17.82 53.61 -5.84
C LEU A 332 -16.89 54.33 -4.85
N ASP A 333 -16.23 53.58 -3.96
CA ASP A 333 -15.33 54.08 -2.92
C ASP A 333 -14.09 53.17 -2.82
N PRO A 334 -12.98 53.51 -3.52
CA PRO A 334 -11.77 52.70 -3.65
C PRO A 334 -10.95 52.53 -2.35
N ASN A 335 -11.54 51.98 -1.30
CA ASN A 335 -10.87 51.73 -0.02
C ASN A 335 -10.32 50.29 0.07
N LEU A 336 -9.04 50.12 -0.27
CA LEU A 336 -8.36 48.82 -0.28
C LEU A 336 -8.26 48.17 1.11
N LEU A 337 -8.16 48.97 2.19
CA LEU A 337 -8.10 48.43 3.55
C LEU A 337 -9.45 47.83 3.97
N ARG A 338 -10.54 48.57 3.73
CA ARG A 338 -11.90 48.09 4.02
C ARG A 338 -12.21 46.85 3.19
N LEU A 339 -11.92 46.90 1.89
CA LEU A 339 -12.12 45.77 0.99
C LEU A 339 -11.31 44.55 1.49
N GLY A 340 -10.00 44.71 1.72
CA GLY A 340 -9.11 43.65 2.17
C GLY A 340 -9.58 42.94 3.44
N ARG A 341 -9.95 43.72 4.48
CA ARG A 341 -10.45 43.14 5.74
C ARG A 341 -11.74 42.37 5.53
N THR A 342 -12.70 42.91 4.79
CA THR A 342 -13.98 42.21 4.57
C THR A 342 -13.81 40.95 3.73
N LEU A 343 -12.93 40.97 2.72
CA LEU A 343 -12.64 39.78 1.92
C LEU A 343 -12.05 38.65 2.77
N VAL A 344 -11.13 38.96 3.67
CA VAL A 344 -10.53 37.95 4.55
C VAL A 344 -11.56 37.35 5.49
N THR A 345 -12.40 38.18 6.12
CA THR A 345 -13.51 37.71 6.96
C THR A 345 -14.38 36.71 6.19
N GLU A 346 -14.67 36.99 4.93
CA GLU A 346 -15.49 36.10 4.13
C GLU A 346 -14.73 34.84 3.68
N VAL A 347 -13.44 34.90 3.34
CA VAL A 347 -12.60 33.68 3.14
C VAL A 347 -12.64 32.78 4.36
N GLN A 348 -12.64 33.37 5.57
CA GLN A 348 -12.73 32.62 6.81
C GLN A 348 -14.12 32.00 7.02
N ASN A 349 -15.18 32.59 6.46
CA ASN A 349 -16.55 32.12 6.61
C ASN A 349 -16.96 31.03 5.61
N THR A 350 -16.26 30.90 4.48
CA THR A 350 -16.60 29.90 3.46
C THR A 350 -15.43 29.45 2.60
N GLN A 351 -15.37 28.14 2.33
CA GLN A 351 -14.35 27.50 1.51
C GLN A 351 -14.29 28.11 0.10
N TYR A 352 -15.44 28.46 -0.46
CA TYR A 352 -15.61 28.92 -1.83
C TYR A 352 -15.84 30.44 -1.90
N PHE A 353 -15.36 31.18 -0.90
CA PHE A 353 -15.36 32.63 -1.00
C PHE A 353 -14.38 33.07 -2.09
N LEU A 354 -14.81 34.05 -2.88
CA LEU A 354 -14.22 34.43 -4.17
C LEU A 354 -14.56 33.34 -5.17
N THR A 355 -15.07 33.71 -6.34
CA THR A 355 -15.38 32.75 -7.41
C THR A 355 -14.09 32.11 -7.91
N GLU A 356 -13.58 31.16 -7.14
CA GLU A 356 -12.47 30.34 -7.50
C GLU A 356 -12.95 29.52 -8.70
N LEU A 357 -12.30 29.81 -9.83
CA LEU A 357 -12.04 28.87 -10.90
C LEU A 357 -13.08 28.73 -12.01
N LEU A 358 -14.24 29.41 -12.06
CA LEU A 358 -15.15 29.25 -13.21
C LEU A 358 -15.39 30.54 -14.00
N CYS A 359 -15.25 30.47 -15.33
CA CYS A 359 -15.70 31.56 -16.21
C CYS A 359 -17.20 31.81 -16.00
N THR A 360 -17.61 33.05 -15.70
CA THR A 360 -19.04 33.43 -15.68
C THR A 360 -19.73 33.23 -17.03
N CYS A 361 -18.95 33.22 -18.12
CA CYS A 361 -19.41 32.95 -19.47
C CYS A 361 -19.75 31.48 -19.77
N CYS A 362 -18.98 30.53 -19.23
CA CYS A 362 -18.97 29.14 -19.71
C CYS A 362 -18.81 28.08 -18.63
N GLY A 363 -18.66 28.46 -17.36
CA GLY A 363 -18.59 27.54 -16.22
C GLY A 363 -17.37 26.62 -16.18
N ARG A 364 -16.29 26.89 -16.94
CA ARG A 364 -15.09 26.03 -17.02
C ARG A 364 -14.03 26.38 -15.96
N GLN A 365 -13.40 25.34 -15.39
CA GLN A 365 -12.39 25.38 -14.30
C GLN A 365 -11.08 26.13 -14.62
N LYS A 366 -10.91 26.57 -15.86
CA LYS A 366 -9.71 27.24 -16.36
C LYS A 366 -10.08 28.44 -17.19
N PHE A 367 -9.23 29.45 -17.07
CA PHE A 367 -9.21 30.70 -17.83
C PHE A 367 -9.63 30.46 -19.28
N CYS A 368 -10.88 30.79 -19.62
CA CYS A 368 -11.18 31.15 -20.99
C CYS A 368 -10.31 32.38 -21.31
N ALA A 369 -9.48 32.30 -22.34
CA ALA A 369 -8.57 33.39 -22.73
C ALA A 369 -9.32 34.73 -22.86
N ASP A 370 -10.57 34.66 -23.34
CA ASP A 370 -11.42 35.82 -23.57
C ASP A 370 -11.95 36.47 -22.27
N CYS A 371 -11.94 35.75 -21.14
CA CYS A 371 -12.45 36.24 -19.86
C CYS A 371 -11.36 36.54 -18.83
N ALA A 372 -10.10 36.23 -19.14
CA ALA A 372 -8.96 36.60 -18.30
C ALA A 372 -8.88 38.12 -18.05
N GLN A 373 -9.35 38.94 -19.01
CA GLN A 373 -9.36 40.40 -18.90
C GLN A 373 -10.41 40.94 -17.89
N LEU A 374 -11.47 40.19 -17.61
CA LEU A 374 -12.50 40.56 -16.63
C LEU A 374 -12.08 40.23 -15.20
N TRP A 375 -10.98 39.48 -15.02
CA TRP A 375 -10.58 38.93 -13.72
C TRP A 375 -9.68 39.91 -12.95
N LYS A 376 -10.27 40.94 -12.34
CA LYS A 376 -9.54 41.92 -11.52
C LYS A 376 -9.15 41.40 -10.13
N TRP A 377 -9.79 40.32 -9.66
CA TRP A 377 -9.68 39.83 -8.28
C TRP A 377 -8.23 39.53 -7.82
N PRO A 378 -7.41 38.71 -8.52
CA PRO A 378 -6.08 38.38 -8.01
C PRO A 378 -5.20 39.62 -7.81
N LYS A 379 -5.29 40.59 -8.73
CA LYS A 379 -4.60 41.86 -8.62
C LYS A 379 -5.12 42.69 -7.43
N LEU A 380 -6.44 42.77 -7.25
CA LEU A 380 -7.05 43.44 -6.11
C LEU A 380 -6.67 42.79 -4.78
N ALA A 381 -6.62 41.46 -4.70
CA ALA A 381 -6.18 40.73 -3.51
C ALA A 381 -4.75 41.08 -3.13
N PHE A 382 -3.84 41.12 -4.12
CA PHE A 382 -2.46 41.54 -3.94
C PHE A 382 -2.35 42.99 -3.46
N GLN A 383 -3.12 43.91 -4.07
CA GLN A 383 -3.16 45.32 -3.65
C GLN A 383 -3.72 45.50 -2.23
N CYS A 384 -4.76 44.76 -1.88
CA CYS A 384 -5.33 44.74 -0.54
C CYS A 384 -4.32 44.20 0.48
N ALA A 385 -3.59 43.12 0.15
CA ALA A 385 -2.54 42.57 1.00
C ALA A 385 -1.42 43.60 1.25
N ALA A 386 -0.97 44.30 0.21
CA ALA A 386 0.02 45.37 0.34
C ALA A 386 -0.49 46.53 1.21
N ALA A 387 -1.73 46.96 1.01
CA ALA A 387 -2.37 47.98 1.82
C ALA A 387 -2.46 47.54 3.29
N LEU A 388 -2.86 46.31 3.58
CA LEU A 388 -2.92 45.78 4.94
C LEU A 388 -1.55 45.75 5.63
N ARG A 389 -0.49 45.31 4.94
CA ARG A 389 0.89 45.31 5.48
C ARG A 389 1.44 46.70 5.79
N SER A 390 0.96 47.73 5.09
CA SER A 390 1.32 49.11 5.41
C SER A 390 0.76 49.58 6.76
N GLN A 391 -0.21 48.85 7.33
CA GLN A 391 -0.77 49.13 8.64
C GLN A 391 0.05 48.40 9.69
N ALA A 392 0.48 49.09 10.74
CA ALA A 392 1.22 48.49 11.85
C ALA A 392 0.32 47.69 12.83
N ARG A 393 -0.63 46.90 12.32
CA ARG A 393 -1.57 46.09 13.12
C ARG A 393 -1.31 44.60 12.90
N ALA A 394 -1.07 43.87 13.98
CA ALA A 394 -0.77 42.43 13.91
C ALA A 394 -1.88 41.59 13.22
N SER A 395 -3.14 42.00 13.34
CA SER A 395 -4.26 41.34 12.63
C SER A 395 -4.19 41.53 11.12
N ASP A 396 -3.70 42.69 10.66
CA ASP A 396 -3.62 43.02 9.24
C ASP A 396 -2.50 42.21 8.55
N ASP A 397 -1.45 41.81 9.27
CA ASP A 397 -0.40 40.91 8.75
C ASP A 397 -0.95 39.52 8.38
N LEU A 398 -1.73 38.90 9.29
CA LEU A 398 -2.39 37.63 9.01
C LEU A 398 -3.36 37.76 7.83
N PHE A 399 -4.10 38.87 7.77
CA PHE A 399 -5.07 39.12 6.70
C PHE A 399 -4.37 39.29 5.34
N ALA A 400 -3.24 39.99 5.32
CA ALA A 400 -2.41 40.09 4.13
C ALA A 400 -1.90 38.71 3.70
N ASP A 401 -1.49 37.86 4.64
CA ASP A 401 -1.02 36.51 4.32
C ASP A 401 -2.13 35.63 3.70
N ILE A 402 -3.37 35.75 4.17
CA ILE A 402 -4.53 35.04 3.60
C ILE A 402 -4.82 35.48 2.17
N LEU A 403 -4.78 36.78 1.89
CA LEU A 403 -5.00 37.33 0.55
C LEU A 403 -3.86 36.97 -0.41
N GLU A 404 -2.61 36.98 0.07
CA GLU A 404 -1.47 36.59 -0.74
C GLU A 404 -1.50 35.10 -1.10
N TRP A 405 -1.92 34.22 -0.17
CA TRP A 405 -2.19 32.81 -0.49
C TRP A 405 -3.19 32.66 -1.64
N LYS A 406 -4.33 33.37 -1.60
CA LYS A 406 -5.33 33.33 -2.67
C LYS A 406 -4.77 33.87 -3.99
N TYR A 407 -3.97 34.94 -3.95
CA TYR A 407 -3.29 35.48 -5.13
C TYR A 407 -2.31 34.46 -5.75
N LEU A 408 -1.47 33.83 -4.93
CA LEU A 408 -0.50 32.83 -5.40
C LEU A 408 -1.19 31.57 -5.94
N THR A 409 -2.29 31.15 -5.31
CA THR A 409 -3.14 30.04 -5.80
C THR A 409 -3.68 30.36 -7.19
N ALA A 410 -4.14 31.59 -7.43
CA ALA A 410 -4.63 32.02 -8.74
C ALA A 410 -3.55 32.07 -9.84
N ARG A 411 -2.26 32.09 -9.46
CA ARG A 411 -1.12 32.07 -10.39
C ARG A 411 -0.61 30.67 -10.71
N ASP A 412 -1.10 29.65 -10.02
CA ASP A 412 -0.68 28.25 -10.19
C ASP A 412 0.83 28.02 -9.95
N ASP A 413 1.48 28.89 -9.16
CA ASP A 413 2.89 28.77 -8.79
C ASP A 413 3.03 27.95 -7.50
N CYS A 414 2.99 26.63 -7.66
CA CYS A 414 2.95 25.67 -6.54
C CYS A 414 4.17 25.80 -5.60
N ASP A 415 5.37 25.98 -6.15
CA ASP A 415 6.61 26.05 -5.36
C ASP A 415 6.68 27.35 -4.54
N ALA A 416 6.36 28.50 -5.16
CA ALA A 416 6.29 29.76 -4.44
C ALA A 416 5.24 29.69 -3.32
N LEU A 417 4.09 29.07 -3.61
CA LEU A 417 2.99 28.95 -2.67
C LEU A 417 3.31 28.04 -1.47
N ILE A 418 3.95 26.89 -1.70
CA ILE A 418 4.40 26.00 -0.62
C ILE A 418 5.40 26.73 0.28
N ASN A 419 6.38 27.42 -0.31
CA ASN A 419 7.39 28.17 0.45
C ASN A 419 6.77 29.32 1.24
N PHE A 420 5.81 30.03 0.64
CA PHE A 420 5.04 31.08 1.30
C PHE A 420 4.28 30.53 2.51
N LEU A 421 3.49 29.46 2.33
CA LEU A 421 2.66 28.90 3.40
C LEU A 421 3.48 28.35 4.56
N LYS A 422 4.64 27.72 4.29
CA LYS A 422 5.57 27.29 5.36
C LYS A 422 6.01 28.47 6.23
N LYS A 423 6.34 29.60 5.61
CA LYS A 423 6.73 30.84 6.34
C LYS A 423 5.55 31.44 7.09
N ALA A 424 4.36 31.47 6.48
CA ALA A 424 3.14 31.95 7.12
C ALA A 424 2.76 31.12 8.34
N ILE A 425 2.87 29.78 8.28
CA ILE A 425 2.62 28.88 9.42
C ILE A 425 3.59 29.16 10.58
N ILE A 426 4.86 29.47 10.29
CA ILE A 426 5.82 29.82 11.34
C ILE A 426 5.41 31.12 12.06
N ARG A 427 4.89 32.11 11.32
CA ARG A 427 4.39 33.37 11.89
C ARG A 427 3.06 33.19 12.62
N HIS A 428 2.19 32.33 12.12
CA HIS A 428 0.82 32.15 12.58
C HIS A 428 0.50 30.66 12.85
N PRO A 429 1.16 30.03 13.83
CA PRO A 429 1.09 28.57 14.05
C PRO A 429 -0.25 28.08 14.57
N ASN A 430 -1.13 28.97 15.03
CA ASN A 430 -2.44 28.61 15.56
C ASN A 430 -3.57 28.85 14.54
N TYR A 431 -3.25 28.98 13.25
CA TYR A 431 -4.22 29.34 12.21
C TYR A 431 -4.50 28.18 11.25
N ALA A 432 -5.63 27.50 11.46
CA ALA A 432 -6.01 26.27 10.74
C ALA A 432 -6.04 26.43 9.20
N LEU A 433 -6.43 27.60 8.70
CA LEU A 433 -6.52 27.88 7.26
C LEU A 433 -5.18 27.66 6.54
N LEU A 434 -4.06 28.02 7.16
CA LEU A 434 -2.73 27.90 6.55
C LEU A 434 -2.31 26.43 6.44
N TYR A 435 -2.66 25.61 7.44
CA TYR A 435 -2.44 24.15 7.38
C TYR A 435 -3.29 23.50 6.29
N TYR A 436 -4.59 23.84 6.24
CA TYR A 436 -5.50 23.38 5.20
C TYR A 436 -5.00 23.73 3.80
N ALA A 437 -4.60 24.99 3.59
CA ALA A 437 -4.03 25.46 2.33
C ALA A 437 -2.80 24.65 1.92
N LEU A 438 -1.85 24.46 2.83
CA LEU A 438 -0.61 23.74 2.56
C LEU A 438 -0.86 22.28 2.18
N VAL A 439 -1.79 21.61 2.86
CA VAL A 439 -2.14 20.21 2.57
C VAL A 439 -2.82 20.10 1.20
N THR A 440 -3.75 20.99 0.88
CA THR A 440 -4.49 20.98 -0.38
C THR A 440 -3.55 21.05 -1.59
N ILE A 441 -2.46 21.83 -1.50
CA ILE A 441 -1.47 21.96 -2.59
C ILE A 441 -0.54 20.74 -2.66
N ARG A 442 -0.25 20.11 -1.52
CA ARG A 442 0.62 18.93 -1.44
C ARG A 442 -0.05 17.62 -1.85
N SER A 443 -1.36 17.62 -2.14
CA SER A 443 -2.29 16.47 -2.25
C SER A 443 -1.90 15.31 -3.20
N THR A 444 -0.68 15.25 -3.73
CA THR A 444 -0.20 14.13 -4.56
C THR A 444 0.43 12.98 -3.75
N LYS A 445 0.68 13.13 -2.45
CA LYS A 445 1.33 12.08 -1.63
C LYS A 445 0.65 11.88 -0.28
N CYS A 446 0.05 10.71 -0.08
CA CYS A 446 -0.35 10.22 1.25
C CYS A 446 0.91 9.90 2.06
N ASP A 447 1.44 10.91 2.75
CA ASP A 447 2.57 10.76 3.67
C ASP A 447 2.18 11.11 5.11
N ALA A 448 2.93 10.58 6.08
CA ALA A 448 2.72 10.84 7.50
C ALA A 448 2.82 12.34 7.85
N ASP A 449 3.60 13.10 7.08
CA ASP A 449 3.74 14.54 7.25
C ASP A 449 2.45 15.30 6.95
N THR A 450 1.71 14.88 5.92
CA THR A 450 0.43 15.47 5.52
C THR A 450 -0.61 15.27 6.62
N LEU A 451 -0.74 14.05 7.14
CA LEU A 451 -1.61 13.77 8.28
C LEU A 451 -1.22 14.59 9.52
N ARG A 452 0.07 14.72 9.81
CA ARG A 452 0.55 15.55 10.92
C ARG A 452 0.17 17.02 10.76
N LEU A 453 0.24 17.58 9.56
CA LEU A 453 -0.21 18.95 9.28
C LEU A 453 -1.72 19.10 9.45
N LEU A 454 -2.51 18.12 8.98
CA LEU A 454 -3.96 18.09 9.16
C LEU A 454 -4.35 18.08 10.64
N LYS A 455 -3.70 17.23 11.44
CA LYS A 455 -3.93 17.14 12.89
C LYS A 455 -3.52 18.41 13.63
N LYS A 456 -2.43 19.08 13.22
CA LYS A 456 -2.07 20.41 13.73
C LYS A 456 -3.13 21.46 13.40
N GLY A 457 -3.65 21.45 12.17
CA GLY A 457 -4.76 22.31 11.76
C GLY A 457 -5.99 22.09 12.63
N LEU A 458 -6.38 20.84 12.90
CA LEU A 458 -7.52 20.48 13.75
C LEU A 458 -7.34 20.85 15.23
N ALA A 459 -6.10 20.98 15.69
CA ALA A 459 -5.75 21.37 17.06
C ALA A 459 -5.69 22.90 17.27
N CYS A 460 -5.80 23.69 16.21
CA CYS A 460 -5.89 25.15 16.32
C CYS A 460 -7.15 25.58 17.09
N HIS A 461 -7.10 26.74 17.75
CA HIS A 461 -8.30 27.35 18.36
C HIS A 461 -9.14 28.08 17.31
N ASP A 462 -10.42 28.31 17.61
CA ASP A 462 -11.34 29.13 16.80
C ASP A 462 -11.40 28.77 15.31
N ILE A 463 -11.33 27.47 15.01
CA ILE A 463 -11.43 26.96 13.64
C ILE A 463 -12.84 27.21 13.10
N ALA A 464 -12.92 27.91 11.96
CA ALA A 464 -14.20 28.10 11.28
C ALA A 464 -14.83 26.74 10.92
N PRO A 465 -16.16 26.59 11.01
CA PRO A 465 -16.83 25.30 10.82
C PRO A 465 -16.45 24.59 9.52
N TRP A 466 -16.46 25.29 8.38
CA TRP A 466 -16.13 24.67 7.09
C TRP A 466 -14.66 24.17 7.03
N MET A 467 -13.73 24.88 7.68
CA MET A 467 -12.32 24.46 7.75
C MET A 467 -12.18 23.20 8.59
N ARG A 468 -12.93 23.10 9.69
CA ARG A 468 -12.97 21.90 10.53
C ARG A 468 -13.43 20.70 9.71
N TYR A 469 -14.53 20.84 8.97
CA TYR A 469 -15.05 19.75 8.13
C TYR A 469 -14.05 19.38 7.04
N ALA A 470 -13.40 20.39 6.43
CA ALA A 470 -12.39 20.16 5.42
C ALA A 470 -11.19 19.39 5.92
N LEU A 471 -10.65 19.80 7.07
CA LEU A 471 -9.52 19.12 7.70
C LEU A 471 -9.88 17.72 8.18
N LEU A 472 -11.10 17.49 8.68
CA LEU A 472 -11.58 16.15 9.07
C LEU A 472 -11.71 15.22 7.86
N ALA A 473 -12.26 15.71 6.74
CA ALA A 473 -12.37 14.95 5.50
C ALA A 473 -10.99 14.54 4.97
N GLU A 474 -10.07 15.49 4.84
CA GLU A 474 -8.71 15.20 4.35
C GLU A 474 -7.92 14.34 5.35
N ALA A 475 -8.15 14.48 6.66
CA ALA A 475 -7.53 13.62 7.70
C ALA A 475 -8.02 12.18 7.62
N THR A 476 -9.32 11.99 7.36
CA THR A 476 -9.92 10.68 7.14
C THR A 476 -9.25 9.97 5.96
N ASP A 477 -9.25 10.62 4.78
CA ASP A 477 -8.64 10.08 3.57
C ASP A 477 -7.16 9.77 3.75
N SER A 478 -6.39 10.74 4.27
CA SER A 478 -4.96 10.57 4.49
C SER A 478 -4.66 9.41 5.45
N ALA A 479 -5.37 9.32 6.57
CA ALA A 479 -5.14 8.26 7.56
C ALA A 479 -5.56 6.88 7.02
N LEU A 480 -6.69 6.78 6.32
CA LEU A 480 -7.16 5.55 5.71
C LEU A 480 -6.20 5.05 4.61
N ASN A 481 -5.76 5.94 3.73
CA ASN A 481 -4.81 5.61 2.68
C ASN A 481 -3.45 5.17 3.25
N CYS A 482 -2.92 5.88 4.27
CA CYS A 482 -1.69 5.46 4.95
C CYS A 482 -1.83 4.07 5.61
N ALA A 483 -3.00 3.78 6.20
CA ALA A 483 -3.28 2.48 6.77
C ALA A 483 -3.31 1.37 5.69
N LEU A 484 -3.89 1.62 4.52
CA LEU A 484 -4.12 0.61 3.47
C LEU A 484 -2.98 0.38 2.48
N THR A 485 -2.20 1.42 2.17
CA THR A 485 -1.16 1.38 1.10
C THR A 485 0.10 0.60 1.46
N GLY A 486 0.28 0.22 2.72
CA GLY A 486 1.44 -0.59 3.16
C GLY A 486 2.79 0.15 3.17
N ASN A 487 2.79 1.46 2.96
CA ASN A 487 4.00 2.30 3.07
C ASN A 487 4.57 2.31 4.50
N ILE A 488 3.70 2.08 5.49
CA ILE A 488 4.06 1.94 6.90
C ILE A 488 4.22 0.46 7.18
N GLN A 489 5.41 0.04 7.64
CA GLN A 489 5.69 -1.37 7.91
C GLN A 489 5.15 -1.82 9.28
N ASP A 490 5.10 -0.91 10.25
CA ASP A 490 4.64 -1.24 11.60
C ASP A 490 3.13 -1.50 11.62
N ALA A 491 2.73 -2.69 12.07
CA ALA A 491 1.33 -3.08 12.12
C ALA A 491 0.53 -2.26 13.15
N GLY A 492 1.15 -1.88 14.28
CA GLY A 492 0.51 -1.10 15.33
C GLY A 492 0.16 0.31 14.86
N GLU A 493 1.10 0.98 14.19
CA GLU A 493 0.93 2.31 13.59
C GLU A 493 -0.17 2.29 12.53
N ARG A 494 -0.19 1.28 11.65
CA ARG A 494 -1.26 1.10 10.67
C ARG A 494 -2.64 0.95 11.32
N CYS A 495 -2.74 0.21 12.43
CA CYS A 495 -3.98 0.07 13.18
C CYS A 495 -4.39 1.40 13.83
N ALA A 496 -3.46 2.15 14.41
CA ALA A 496 -3.73 3.45 15.00
C ALA A 496 -4.25 4.46 13.97
N LEU A 497 -3.67 4.45 12.75
CA LEU A 497 -4.12 5.29 11.63
C LEU A 497 -5.52 4.92 11.16
N LEU A 498 -5.83 3.62 11.06
CA LEU A 498 -7.17 3.16 10.74
C LEU A 498 -8.20 3.64 11.76
N VAL A 499 -7.90 3.52 13.06
CA VAL A 499 -8.77 4.02 14.14
C VAL A 499 -8.93 5.54 14.06
N SER A 500 -7.84 6.28 13.77
CA SER A 500 -7.93 7.72 13.54
C SER A 500 -8.90 8.05 12.40
N ALA A 501 -8.79 7.37 11.26
CA ALA A 501 -9.70 7.60 10.13
C ALA A 501 -11.16 7.30 10.49
N TYR A 502 -11.40 6.24 11.25
CA TYR A 502 -12.74 5.89 11.73
C TYR A 502 -13.33 6.98 12.66
N GLU A 503 -12.56 7.48 13.63
CA GLU A 503 -13.03 8.53 14.55
C GLU A 503 -13.19 9.89 13.86
N ASP A 504 -12.26 10.27 12.97
CA ASP A 504 -12.35 11.53 12.21
C ASP A 504 -13.57 11.52 11.28
N SER A 505 -13.81 10.41 10.57
CA SER A 505 -14.97 10.28 9.68
C SER A 505 -16.29 10.30 10.44
N LYS A 506 -16.36 9.62 11.60
CA LYS A 506 -17.54 9.65 12.47
C LYS A 506 -17.83 11.08 12.93
N LYS A 507 -16.80 11.79 13.39
CA LYS A 507 -16.91 13.21 13.79
C LYS A 507 -17.38 14.08 12.63
N TYR A 508 -16.81 13.89 11.44
CA TYR A 508 -17.25 14.57 10.23
C TYR A 508 -18.73 14.33 9.96
N MET A 509 -19.21 13.08 9.99
CA MET A 509 -20.61 12.75 9.68
C MET A 509 -21.60 13.40 10.66
N THR A 510 -21.19 13.60 11.92
CA THR A 510 -21.99 14.28 12.95
C THR A 510 -21.96 15.80 12.85
N GLU A 511 -20.83 16.39 12.45
CA GLU A 511 -20.63 17.84 12.50
C GLU A 511 -20.86 18.54 11.16
N ALA A 512 -20.55 17.90 10.04
CA ALA A 512 -20.61 18.50 8.72
C ALA A 512 -22.06 18.64 8.22
N PRO A 513 -22.36 19.65 7.38
CA PRO A 513 -23.69 19.85 6.87
C PRO A 513 -24.14 18.71 5.94
N PRO A 514 -25.46 18.46 5.84
CA PRO A 514 -26.00 17.39 4.99
C PRO A 514 -25.70 17.60 3.51
N ASP A 515 -25.44 18.85 3.09
CA ASP A 515 -25.11 19.24 1.72
C ASP A 515 -23.61 19.51 1.50
N ASP A 516 -22.72 19.09 2.42
CA ASP A 516 -21.28 19.20 2.18
C ASP A 516 -20.88 18.38 0.94
N ILE A 517 -20.18 19.00 0.00
CA ILE A 517 -19.79 18.36 -1.25
C ILE A 517 -18.92 17.12 -1.07
N ARG A 518 -18.23 16.98 0.07
CA ARG A 518 -17.41 15.80 0.39
C ARG A 518 -18.17 14.75 1.18
N ARG A 519 -19.42 14.99 1.58
CA ARG A 519 -20.15 14.08 2.48
C ARG A 519 -20.25 12.66 1.92
N GLN A 520 -20.55 12.51 0.63
CA GLN A 520 -20.62 11.18 0.00
C GLN A 520 -19.26 10.45 0.00
N PHE A 521 -18.18 11.20 -0.23
CA PHE A 521 -16.83 10.67 -0.21
C PHE A 521 -16.46 10.20 1.20
N VAL A 522 -16.58 11.07 2.21
CA VAL A 522 -16.27 10.73 3.60
C VAL A 522 -17.18 9.62 4.14
N LEU A 523 -18.45 9.58 3.72
CA LEU A 523 -19.35 8.48 4.06
C LEU A 523 -18.85 7.14 3.51
N SER A 524 -18.35 7.11 2.27
CA SER A 524 -17.79 5.91 1.68
C SER A 524 -16.57 5.43 2.45
N GLU A 525 -15.68 6.36 2.83
CA GLU A 525 -14.52 6.07 3.69
C GLU A 525 -14.93 5.60 5.09
N HIS A 526 -15.97 6.20 5.66
CA HIS A 526 -16.52 5.79 6.95
C HIS A 526 -17.02 4.34 6.91
N ILE A 527 -17.74 3.96 5.85
CA ILE A 527 -18.20 2.59 5.64
C ILE A 527 -17.01 1.63 5.55
N ILE A 528 -15.99 1.99 4.76
CA ILE A 528 -14.74 1.20 4.65
C ILE A 528 -14.07 1.05 6.02
N ALA A 529 -13.86 2.16 6.73
CA ALA A 529 -13.25 2.17 8.06
C ALA A 529 -14.07 1.34 9.07
N THR A 530 -15.40 1.38 8.98
CA THR A 530 -16.30 0.58 9.83
C THR A 530 -16.12 -0.91 9.58
N PHE A 531 -16.07 -1.37 8.33
CA PHE A 531 -15.76 -2.78 8.03
C PHE A 531 -14.39 -3.20 8.56
N LEU A 532 -13.41 -2.29 8.51
CA LEU A 532 -12.06 -2.56 8.95
C LEU A 532 -11.88 -2.53 10.46
N VAL A 533 -12.61 -1.69 11.20
CA VAL A 533 -12.53 -1.60 12.66
C VAL A 533 -13.49 -2.59 13.33
N GLU A 534 -14.73 -2.64 12.86
CA GLU A 534 -15.83 -3.40 13.48
C GLU A 534 -16.14 -4.72 12.77
N GLY A 535 -15.40 -5.09 11.71
CA GLY A 535 -15.68 -6.22 10.81
C GLY A 535 -16.30 -7.50 11.43
N PRO A 536 -15.80 -8.04 12.56
CA PRO A 536 -16.36 -9.24 13.18
C PRO A 536 -17.80 -9.05 13.68
N LYS A 537 -18.17 -7.82 14.05
CA LYS A 537 -19.50 -7.40 14.49
C LYS A 537 -20.40 -7.02 13.31
N CYS A 538 -19.81 -6.68 12.16
CA CYS A 538 -20.58 -6.32 10.99
C CYS A 538 -21.40 -7.51 10.47
N THR A 539 -22.70 -7.28 10.35
CA THR A 539 -23.66 -8.13 9.64
C THR A 539 -24.24 -7.36 8.44
N PRO A 540 -24.93 -8.02 7.49
CA PRO A 540 -25.67 -7.33 6.44
C PRO A 540 -26.69 -6.29 6.95
N HIS A 541 -27.07 -6.34 8.23
CA HIS A 541 -28.04 -5.45 8.87
C HIS A 541 -27.40 -4.50 9.90
N THR A 542 -26.11 -4.22 9.78
CA THR A 542 -25.42 -3.32 10.74
C THR A 542 -26.03 -1.90 10.64
N PRO A 543 -26.64 -1.36 11.71
CA PRO A 543 -27.40 -0.11 11.64
C PRO A 543 -26.60 1.10 11.16
N ASN A 544 -25.29 1.10 11.43
CA ASN A 544 -24.39 2.20 11.08
C ASN A 544 -23.86 2.14 9.64
N ILE A 545 -24.19 1.10 8.88
CA ILE A 545 -23.79 0.92 7.47
C ILE A 545 -24.97 1.15 6.52
N ALA A 546 -26.20 0.94 7.00
CA ALA A 546 -27.42 1.28 6.28
C ALA A 546 -27.72 2.77 6.47
N VAL A 547 -27.15 3.62 5.61
CA VAL A 547 -27.53 5.04 5.47
C VAL A 547 -28.55 5.18 4.35
#